data_AF-A0A356S532-F1
#
_entry.id   AF-A0A356S532-F1
#
_cell.length_a   1.000
_cell.length_b   1.000
_cell.length_c   1.000
_cell.angle_alpha   90.00
_cell.angle_beta   90.00
_cell.angle_gamma   90.00
#
_symmetry.space_group_name_H-M   'P 1'
#
loop_
_entity.id
_entity.type
_entity.pdbx_description
1 polymer ?
#
loop_
_entity_poly.entity_id
_entity_poly.type
_entity_poly.pdbx_seq_one_letter_code
_entity_poly.pdbx_strand_id
1 'polypeptide(L)' 'YDSFTYNVVQYLGELGADVSVYRNDAISVEEIEALQPERIVLSPGPCTPNEAGVSLDVVEYFAGKIPLLGICL' A
#
# COMPACT_ATOMS: atom_id res chain seq x y z
N TYR A 1 5.45 7.70 3.34
CA TYR A 1 6.37 8.70 3.95
C TYR A 1 6.62 8.36 5.41
N ASP A 2 6.74 7.08 5.75
CA ASP A 2 6.75 6.63 7.13
C ASP A 2 8.07 5.96 7.50
N SER A 3 8.40 6.03 8.78
CA SER A 3 9.66 5.54 9.32
C SER A 3 9.68 4.00 9.43
N PHE A 4 8.53 3.33 9.34
CA PHE A 4 8.39 1.88 9.48
C PHE A 4 8.15 1.15 8.15
N THR A 5 7.90 1.84 7.04
CA THR A 5 7.68 1.21 5.72
C THR A 5 8.77 0.17 5.40
N TYR A 6 10.04 0.49 5.64
CA TYR A 6 11.14 -0.44 5.32
C TYR A 6 11.26 -1.63 6.27
N ASN A 7 10.74 -1.54 7.51
CA ASN A 7 10.66 -2.72 8.38
C ASN A 7 9.67 -3.74 7.82
N VAL A 8 8.54 -3.27 7.29
CA VAL A 8 7.53 -4.12 6.65
C VAL A 8 8.09 -4.74 5.36
N VAL A 9 8.74 -3.93 4.53
CA VAL A 9 9.37 -4.39 3.28
C VAL A 9 10.43 -5.47 3.55
N GLN A 10 11.30 -5.24 4.54
CA GLN A 10 12.32 -6.21 4.91
C GLN A 10 11.69 -7.54 5.35
N TYR A 11 10.69 -7.50 6.24
CA TYR A 11 10.04 -8.70 6.74
C TYR A 11 9.31 -9.48 5.64
N LEU A 12 8.61 -8.79 4.75
CA LEU A 12 7.97 -9.41 3.59
C LEU A 12 9.00 -10.03 2.63
N GLY A 13 10.13 -9.35 2.42
CA GLY A 13 11.26 -9.87 1.63
C GLY A 13 11.89 -11.11 2.27
N GLU A 14 12.04 -11.15 3.60
CA GLU A 14 12.51 -12.33 4.34
C GLU A 14 11.57 -13.54 4.20
N LEU A 15 10.27 -13.29 4.02
CA LEU A 15 9.26 -14.31 3.71
C LEU A 15 9.24 -14.71 2.21
N GLY A 16 10.09 -14.11 1.38
CA GLY A 16 10.21 -14.41 -0.05
C GLY A 16 9.23 -13.67 -0.94
N ALA A 17 8.55 -12.63 -0.44
CA ALA A 17 7.69 -11.79 -1.28
C ALA A 17 8.52 -10.86 -2.17
N ASP A 18 8.08 -10.70 -3.42
CA ASP A 18 8.54 -9.62 -4.29
C ASP A 18 7.73 -8.35 -3.97
N VAL A 19 8.41 -7.33 -3.46
CA VAL A 19 7.76 -6.15 -2.88
C VAL A 19 8.12 -4.90 -3.68
N SER A 20 7.10 -4.31 -4.29
CA SER A 20 7.19 -2.98 -4.91
C SER A 20 6.59 -1.92 -3.99
N VAL A 21 7.33 -0.84 -3.76
CA VAL A 21 6.94 0.23 -2.82
C VAL A 21 6.69 1.52 -3.57
N TYR A 22 5.48 2.06 -3.45
CA TYR A 22 5.08 3.33 -4.04
C TYR A 22 4.64 4.31 -2.96
N ARG A 23 4.87 5.60 -3.21
CA ARG A 23 4.29 6.66 -2.36
C ARG A 23 2.84 6.86 -2.76
N ASN A 24 2.01 7.22 -1.79
CA ASN A 24 0.57 7.40 -1.97
C ASN A 24 0.16 8.57 -2.88
N ASP A 25 1.12 9.42 -3.26
CA ASP A 25 0.99 10.56 -4.18
C ASP A 25 1.70 10.33 -5.52
N ALA A 26 2.33 9.16 -5.71
CA ALA A 26 3.18 8.87 -6.86
C ALA A 26 2.68 7.68 -7.71
N ILE A 27 1.46 7.19 -7.45
CA ILE A 27 0.82 6.12 -8.21
C ILE A 27 -0.69 6.30 -8.19
N SER A 28 -1.36 5.93 -9.27
CA SER A 28 -2.82 5.91 -9.43
C SER A 28 -3.42 4.51 -9.22
N VAL A 29 -4.73 4.43 -9.01
CA VAL A 29 -5.45 3.14 -8.87
C VAL A 29 -5.34 2.31 -10.16
N GLU A 30 -5.39 2.96 -11.31
CA GLU A 30 -5.29 2.33 -12.63
C GLU A 30 -3.90 1.72 -12.85
N GLU A 31 -2.85 2.42 -12.43
CA GLU A 31 -1.47 1.89 -12.46
C GLU A 31 -1.33 0.69 -11.51
N ILE A 32 -1.91 0.75 -10.31
CA ILE A 32 -1.93 -0.40 -9.38
C ILE A 32 -2.65 -1.60 -10.00
N GLU A 33 -3.79 -1.40 -10.66
CA GLU A 33 -4.51 -2.48 -11.33
C GLU A 33 -3.70 -3.10 -12.46
N ALA A 34 -3.00 -2.28 -13.25
CA ALA A 34 -2.14 -2.75 -14.33
C ALA A 34 -0.95 -3.58 -13.85
N LEU A 35 -0.48 -3.37 -12.61
CA LEU A 35 0.57 -4.17 -11.98
C LEU A 35 0.09 -5.57 -11.55
N GLN A 36 -1.23 -5.80 -11.52
CA GLN A 36 -1.85 -7.06 -11.11
C GLN A 36 -1.30 -7.64 -9.78
N PRO A 37 -1.28 -6.86 -8.68
CA PRO A 37 -0.71 -7.32 -7.42
C PRO A 37 -1.55 -8.45 -6.82
N GLU A 38 -0.89 -9.43 -6.19
CA GLU A 38 -1.61 -10.48 -5.44
C GLU A 38 -2.17 -9.98 -4.11
N ARG A 39 -1.53 -8.96 -3.51
CA ARG A 39 -1.86 -8.38 -2.20
C ARG A 39 -1.43 -6.91 -2.16
N ILE A 40 -2.14 -6.10 -1.40
CA ILE A 40 -1.78 -4.69 -1.20
C ILE A 40 -1.60 -4.41 0.29
N VAL A 41 -0.48 -3.78 0.64
CA VAL A 41 -0.21 -3.30 2.00
C VAL A 41 -0.20 -1.78 1.99
N LEU A 42 -1.12 -1.19 2.75
CA LEU A 42 -1.16 0.25 3.00
C LEU A 42 -0.36 0.51 4.29
N SER A 43 0.86 1.03 4.13
CA SER A 43 1.77 1.31 5.24
C SER A 43 1.35 2.57 6.00
N PRO A 44 1.87 2.81 7.23
CA PRO A 44 1.52 4.00 7.99
C PRO A 44 1.84 5.27 7.20
N GLY A 45 1.10 6.34 7.44
CA GLY A 45 1.44 7.69 7.05
C GLY A 45 1.45 8.61 8.28
N PRO A 46 2.08 9.79 8.20
CA PRO A 46 1.86 10.82 9.22
C PRO A 46 0.36 11.17 9.27
N CYS A 47 -0.16 11.23 10.50
CA CYS A 47 -1.58 11.19 10.80
C CYS A 47 -2.40 12.28 10.09
N THR A 48 -3.36 11.84 9.28
CA THR A 48 -4.77 12.27 9.17
C THR A 48 -5.30 11.81 7.80
N PRO A 49 -6.61 11.50 7.64
CA PRO A 49 -7.16 11.05 6.35
C PRO A 49 -6.89 12.00 5.17
N ASN A 50 -6.65 13.29 5.45
CA ASN A 50 -6.35 14.30 4.43
C ASN A 50 -4.99 14.10 3.74
N GLU A 51 -4.07 13.36 4.35
CA GLU A 51 -2.75 13.04 3.76
C GLU A 51 -2.72 11.62 3.15
N ALA A 52 -3.86 10.92 3.11
CA ALA A 52 -3.96 9.54 2.66
C ALA A 52 -3.66 9.35 1.16
N GLY A 53 -3.74 10.41 0.36
CA GLY A 53 -3.52 10.35 -1.10
C GLY A 53 -4.43 9.32 -1.75
N VAL A 54 -3.89 8.52 -2.67
CA VAL A 54 -4.62 7.46 -3.39
C VAL A 54 -5.12 6.32 -2.47
N SER A 55 -4.71 6.28 -1.20
CA SER A 55 -4.95 5.12 -0.33
C SER A 55 -6.44 4.84 -0.08
N LEU A 56 -7.29 5.88 0.00
CA LEU A 56 -8.74 5.70 0.16
C LEU A 56 -9.36 5.11 -1.11
N ASP A 57 -9.00 5.64 -2.28
CA ASP A 57 -9.45 5.16 -3.58
C ASP A 57 -9.01 3.70 -3.80
N VAL A 58 -7.80 3.33 -3.36
CA VAL A 58 -7.32 1.94 -3.37
C VAL A 58 -8.19 1.03 -2.51
N VAL A 59 -8.55 1.45 -1.30
CA VAL A 59 -9.43 0.64 -0.43
C VAL A 59 -10.80 0.46 -1.09
N GLU A 60 -11.41 1.54 -1.58
CA GLU A 60 -12.74 1.48 -2.21
C GLU A 60 -12.72 0.62 -3.47
N TYR A 61 -11.70 0.76 -4.32
CA TYR A 61 -11.62 0.04 -5.59
C TYR A 61 -11.30 -1.43 -5.43
N PHE A 62 -10.40 -1.80 -4.52
CA PHE A 62 -9.89 -3.16 -4.37
C PHE A 62 -10.54 -3.98 -3.25
N ALA A 63 -11.38 -3.35 -2.41
CA ALA A 63 -12.16 -4.08 -1.40
C ALA A 63 -12.96 -5.23 -2.03
N GLY A 64 -12.73 -6.45 -1.53
CA GLY A 64 -13.37 -7.66 -2.04
C GLY A 64 -12.78 -8.22 -3.34
N LYS A 65 -11.80 -7.55 -3.97
CA LYS A 65 -11.07 -8.03 -5.16
C LYS A 65 -9.71 -8.63 -4.79
N ILE A 66 -8.94 -7.90 -3.98
CA ILE A 66 -7.58 -8.25 -3.60
C ILE A 66 -7.46 -8.15 -2.07
N PRO A 67 -6.74 -9.07 -1.39
CA PRO A 67 -6.45 -8.94 0.02
C PRO A 67 -5.72 -7.63 0.34
N LEU A 68 -6.31 -6.82 1.23
CA LEU A 68 -5.76 -5.55 1.71
C LEU A 68 -5.31 -5.69 3.17
N LEU A 69 -4.13 -5.15 3.49
CA LEU A 69 -3.65 -5.00 4.87
C LEU A 69 -3.31 -3.52 5.12
N GLY A 70 -4.04 -2.86 6.02
CA GLY A 70 -3.68 -1.53 6.52
C GLY A 70 -2.89 -1.63 7.81
N ILE A 71 -1.74 -0.95 7.89
CA ILE A 71 -0.89 -0.90 9.08
C ILE A 71 -0.78 0.56 9.53
N CYS A 72 -1.63 0.97 10.48
CA CYS A 72 -1.78 2.37 10.91
C CYS A 72 -2.17 3.32 9.74
N LEU A 73 -2.71 4.50 10.05
CA LEU A 73 -3.26 5.47 9.09
C LEU A 73 -2.74 6.88 9.38
#